data_AF-A0A7X7WXT8-F1
#
_entry.id   AF-A0A7X7WXT8-F1
#
_cell.length_a   1.000
_cell.length_b   1.000
_cell.length_c   1.000
_cell.angle_alpha   90.00
_cell.angle_beta   90.00
_cell.angle_gamma   90.00
#
_symmetry.space_group_name_H-M   'P 1'
#
loop_
_entity.id
_entity.type
_entity.pdbx_description
1 polymer ?
#
loop_
_entity_poly.entity_id
_entity_poly.type
_entity_poly.pdbx_seq_one_letter_code
_entity_poly.pdbx_strand_id
1 'polypeptide(L)' 'MEEEKYSIETFNQLFANHKGKFVHFARTYVDDIVIAEDIAIESIIDYWENRN' A
#
# COMPACT_ATOMS: atom_id res chain seq x y z
N MET A 1 -11.19 17.58 11.05
CA MET A 1 -11.97 17.41 9.79
C MET A 1 -11.12 17.71 8.55
N GLU A 2 -10.47 18.86 8.43
CA GLU A 2 -9.59 19.14 7.25
C GLU A 2 -8.30 18.30 7.26
N GLU A 3 -7.63 18.15 8.40
CA GLU A 3 -6.41 17.32 8.51
C GLU A 3 -6.64 15.85 8.18
N GLU A 4 -7.79 15.31 8.60
CA GLU A 4 -8.18 13.92 8.35
C GLU A 4 -8.47 13.69 6.85
N LYS A 5 -9.12 14.66 6.20
CA LYS A 5 -9.33 14.64 4.75
C LYS A 5 -8.00 14.69 3.99
N TYR A 6 -7.09 15.59 4.40
CA TYR A 6 -5.76 15.71 3.80
C TYR A 6 -4.92 14.43 3.99
N SER A 7 -5.03 13.80 5.16
CA SER A 7 -4.42 12.51 5.47
C SER A 7 -4.92 11.41 4.53
N ILE A 8 -6.24 11.30 4.33
CA ILE A 8 -6.83 10.29 3.44
C ILE A 8 -6.46 10.53 1.97
N GLU A 9 -6.47 11.78 1.50
CA GLU A 9 -6.06 12.12 0.13
C GLU A 9 -4.58 11.75 -0.12
N THR A 10 -3.72 12.01 0.87
CA THR A 10 -2.29 11.64 0.81
C THR A 10 -2.11 10.12 0.76
N PHE A 11 -2.85 9.38 1.59
CA PHE A 11 -2.83 7.91 1.55
C PHE A 11 -3.27 7.38 0.19
N ASN A 12 -4.37 7.91 -0.36
CA ASN A 12 -4.90 7.47 -1.65
C ASN A 12 -3.88 7.67 -2.78
N GLN A 13 -3.15 8.79 -2.77
CA GLN A 13 -2.08 9.04 -3.73
C GLN A 13 -0.91 8.05 -3.57
N LEU A 14 -0.45 7.83 -2.33
CA LEU A 14 0.58 6.83 -2.03
C LEU A 14 0.17 5.44 -2.56
N PHE A 15 -1.03 5.00 -2.18
CA PHE A 15 -1.57 3.69 -2.53
C PHE A 15 -1.70 3.53 -4.06
N ALA A 16 -2.35 4.47 -4.73
CA ALA A 16 -2.55 4.42 -6.19
C ALA A 16 -1.23 4.43 -6.97
N ASN A 17 -0.25 5.19 -6.51
CA ASN A 17 1.04 5.30 -7.20
C ASN A 17 1.95 4.09 -6.99
N HIS A 18 1.77 3.32 -5.90
CA HIS A 18 2.76 2.33 -5.46
C HIS A 18 2.23 0.90 -5.43
N LYS A 19 0.93 0.65 -5.15
CA LYS A 19 0.35 -0.70 -5.01
C LYS A 19 0.83 -1.64 -6.12
N GLY A 20 0.65 -1.28 -7.39
CA GLY A 20 1.01 -2.15 -8.52
C GLY A 20 2.48 -2.58 -8.56
N LYS A 21 3.41 -1.70 -8.16
CA LYS A 21 4.85 -2.01 -8.11
C LYS A 21 5.17 -2.98 -6.98
N PHE A 22 4.56 -2.77 -5.81
CA PHE A 22 4.74 -3.65 -4.65
C PHE A 22 4.13 -5.03 -4.88
N VAL A 23 2.95 -5.11 -5.51
CA VAL A 23 2.33 -6.38 -5.93
C VAL A 23 3.24 -7.13 -6.91
N HIS A 24 3.76 -6.43 -7.92
CA HIS A 24 4.68 -7.05 -8.89
C HIS A 24 5.94 -7.58 -8.21
N PHE A 25 6.52 -6.80 -7.29
CA PHE A 25 7.68 -7.20 -6.50
C PHE A 25 7.38 -8.42 -5.60
N ALA A 26 6.29 -8.40 -4.81
CA ALA A 26 5.92 -9.52 -3.96
C ALA A 26 5.69 -10.80 -4.78
N ARG A 27 5.07 -10.68 -5.96
CA ARG A 27 4.82 -11.81 -6.86
C ARG A 27 6.10 -12.49 -7.34
N THR A 28 7.24 -11.81 -7.41
CA THR A 28 8.52 -12.47 -7.76
C THR A 28 8.99 -13.47 -6.69
N TYR A 29 8.40 -13.45 -5.50
CA TYR A 29 8.74 -14.34 -4.39
C TYR A 29 7.68 -15.41 -4.10
N VAL A 30 6.40 -15.10 -4.34
CA VAL A 30 5.29 -15.99 -3.95
C VAL A 30 4.57 -16.66 -5.12
N ASP A 31 4.79 -16.19 -6.37
CA ASP A 31 4.16 -16.66 -7.63
C ASP A 31 2.62 -16.75 -7.64
N ASP A 32 1.97 -16.30 -6.57
CA ASP A 32 0.52 -16.20 -6.42
C ASP A 32 0.12 -14.73 -6.35
N ILE A 33 -0.82 -14.31 -7.21
CA ILE A 33 -1.24 -12.91 -7.30
C ILE A 33 -2.07 -12.47 -6.08
N VAL A 34 -2.86 -13.35 -5.49
CA VAL A 34 -3.69 -13.04 -4.32
C VAL A 34 -2.80 -12.84 -3.11
N ILE A 35 -1.85 -13.75 -2.88
CA ILE A 35 -0.88 -13.62 -1.78
C ILE A 35 0.01 -12.37 -1.98
N ALA A 36 0.44 -12.10 -3.21
CA ALA A 36 1.23 -10.91 -3.52
C ALA A 36 0.45 -9.60 -3.30
N GLU A 37 -0.86 -9.60 -3.58
CA GLU A 37 -1.74 -8.46 -3.28
C GLU A 37 -1.90 -8.24 -1.77
N ASP A 38 -2.15 -9.29 -1.00
CA ASP A 38 -2.28 -9.19 0.46
C ASP A 38 -1.00 -8.62 1.09
N ILE A 39 0.17 -9.19 0.75
CA ILE A 39 1.48 -8.70 1.25
C ILE A 39 1.69 -7.22 0.92
N ALA A 40 1.41 -6.81 -0.32
CA ALA A 40 1.63 -5.43 -0.75
C ALA A 40 0.69 -4.44 -0.04
N ILE A 41 -0.57 -4.82 0.14
CA ILE A 41 -1.57 -3.97 0.79
C ILE A 41 -1.26 -3.84 2.29
N GLU A 42 -1.00 -4.95 2.98
CA GLU A 42 -0.62 -4.94 4.40
C GLU A 42 0.64 -4.10 4.64
N SER A 43 1.66 -4.24 3.78
CA SER A 43 2.90 -3.45 3.90
C SER A 43 2.67 -1.94 3.74
N ILE A 44 1.80 -1.53 2.81
CA ILE A 44 1.48 -0.10 2.59
C ILE A 44 0.67 0.46 3.75
N ILE A 45 -0.24 -0.34 4.32
CA ILE A 45 -1.02 0.03 5.51
C ILE A 45 -0.09 0.19 6.71
N ASP A 46 0.76 -0.80 6.99
CA ASP A 46 1.70 -0.77 8.11
C ASP A 46 2.65 0.44 8.03
N TYR A 47 3.24 0.70 6.84
CA TYR A 47 4.04 1.90 6.61
C TYR A 47 3.26 3.18 6.93
N TRP A 48 2.00 3.26 6.48
CA TRP A 48 1.17 4.43 6.70
C TRP A 48 0.85 4.64 8.17
N GLU A 49 0.49 3.59 8.90
CA GLU A 49 0.17 3.64 10.33
C GLU A 49 1.39 4.02 11.19
N ASN A 50 2.60 3.61 10.77
CA ASN A 50 3.84 3.81 11.51
C ASN A 50 4.72 4.98 11.03
N ARG A 51 4.20 5.87 10.16
CA ARG A 51 4.98 6.96 9.55
C ARG A 51 5.36 8.13 10.47
N ASN A 52 4.98 8.09 11.75
CA ASN A 52 5.18 9.16 12.74
C ASN A 52 6.46 8.97 13.55
#